data_AF-A0AAE1CDJ0-F1
#
_entry.id   AF-A0AAE1CDJ0-F1
#
_cell.length_a   1.000
_cell.length_b   1.000
_cell.length_c   1.000
_cell.angle_alpha   90.00
_cell.angle_beta   90.00
_cell.angle_gamma   90.00
#
_symmetry.space_group_name_H-M   'P 1'
#
loop_
_entity.id
_entity.type
_entity.pdbx_description
1 polymer ?
#
loop_
_entity_poly.entity_id
_entity_poly.type
_entity_poly.pdbx_seq_one_letter_code
_entity_poly.pdbx_strand_id
1 'polypeptide(L)'
;MTTNNNDVLDICMDTEDDEGYVQILSLPDTAAASTAPMTRDVMCLCADKDRLWGQPEVTVAFLDEFPNDIVEEDVKQMIEAIAHEWTDGTRIRFRFIADPAVADIRISNKPGGSYSRVGNAARLARAGAETMNLDLPRDASARKIQRKAGHEFGHALGFIHEQSSAAYPFRFDEQKTLAHYAAMGYAEGWVRNNILKRIKAQYADASPYDCLSIMHYPIPKEIHDGAEDVHARAQLSVVDKLWVKAVYGEVSPVASVTDEANRAARRVRLMIKQRSAPQRKQHWEID
;
A
#
# COMPACT_ATOMS: atom_id res chain seq x y z
N MET A 1 22.05 24.77 6.78
CA MET A 1 22.45 23.98 5.59
C MET A 1 21.18 23.42 4.98
N THR A 2 21.00 23.55 3.66
CA THR A 2 19.75 23.23 2.97
C THR A 2 19.63 21.73 2.69
N THR A 3 18.65 21.06 3.29
CA THR A 3 18.25 19.70 2.92
C THR A 3 17.47 19.72 1.61
N ASN A 4 17.91 18.95 0.61
CA ASN A 4 17.11 18.72 -0.59
C ASN A 4 15.91 17.85 -0.24
N ASN A 5 14.68 18.36 -0.44
CA ASN A 5 13.42 17.69 -0.10
C ASN A 5 13.06 16.47 -0.99
N ASN A 6 14.05 15.83 -1.64
CA ASN A 6 13.84 14.75 -2.62
C ASN A 6 14.10 13.35 -2.06
N ASP A 7 14.57 13.25 -0.81
CA ASP A 7 14.72 12.00 -0.06
C ASP A 7 13.48 11.75 0.82
N VAL A 8 12.35 11.44 0.19
CA VAL A 8 11.12 11.11 0.92
C VAL A 8 11.23 9.67 1.44
N LEU A 9 11.57 9.55 2.72
CA LEU A 9 11.17 8.41 3.55
C LEU A 9 9.70 8.64 3.92
N ASP A 10 8.81 7.77 3.45
CA ASP A 10 7.40 7.80 3.86
C ASP A 10 7.25 6.85 5.07
N ILE A 11 6.68 7.34 6.17
CA ILE A 11 6.63 6.61 7.45
C ILE A 11 5.24 6.07 7.68
N CYS A 12 5.11 4.76 7.59
CA CYS A 12 3.85 4.04 7.66
C CYS A 12 3.25 4.05 9.06
N MET A 13 2.03 4.56 9.15
CA MET A 13 1.21 4.52 10.35
C MET A 13 0.45 3.19 10.46
N ASP A 14 1.08 2.20 11.06
CA ASP A 14 0.38 1.07 11.67
C ASP A 14 0.32 1.30 13.20
N THR A 15 -0.69 2.03 13.67
CA THR A 15 -1.05 1.98 15.09
C THR A 15 -1.67 0.64 15.41
N GLU A 16 -1.05 -0.08 16.33
CA GLU A 16 -1.45 -1.43 16.72
C GLU A 16 -2.77 -1.36 17.49
N ASP A 17 -3.87 -1.85 16.88
CA ASP A 17 -5.13 -2.29 17.53
C ASP A 17 -6.23 -2.73 16.53
N ASP A 18 -5.99 -2.67 15.21
CA ASP A 18 -6.94 -3.06 14.14
C ASP A 18 -7.20 -4.59 14.02
N GLU A 19 -7.17 -5.34 15.12
CA GLU A 19 -7.59 -6.74 15.16
C GLU A 19 -9.12 -6.93 15.05
N GLY A 20 -9.90 -5.88 15.37
CA GLY A 20 -11.36 -5.98 15.58
C GLY A 20 -12.26 -6.15 14.35
N TYR A 21 -11.83 -5.76 13.14
CA TYR A 21 -12.71 -5.77 11.94
C TYR A 21 -12.03 -6.29 10.66
N VAL A 22 -12.00 -7.61 10.49
CA VAL A 22 -11.72 -8.23 9.19
C VAL A 22 -12.78 -9.28 8.85
N GLN A 23 -13.57 -9.01 7.81
CA GLN A 23 -14.31 -10.05 7.12
C GLN A 23 -13.52 -10.54 5.92
N ILE A 24 -13.21 -11.84 5.93
CA ILE A 24 -12.68 -12.55 4.77
C ILE A 24 -13.81 -12.62 3.73
N LEU A 25 -13.73 -11.81 2.68
CA LEU A 25 -14.57 -11.92 1.51
C LEU A 25 -13.93 -12.90 0.53
N SER A 26 -14.29 -14.18 0.63
CA SER A 26 -14.08 -15.13 -0.46
C SER A 26 -14.95 -14.73 -1.65
N LEU A 27 -14.30 -14.35 -2.76
CA LEU A 27 -15.00 -14.05 -4.01
C LEU A 27 -15.24 -15.34 -4.78
N PRO A 28 -16.49 -15.70 -5.13
CA PRO A 28 -16.75 -16.80 -6.06
C PRO A 28 -16.48 -16.35 -7.50
N ASP A 29 -15.93 -17.25 -8.31
CA ASP A 29 -15.80 -17.06 -9.75
C ASP A 29 -17.17 -16.99 -10.43
N THR A 30 -17.37 -15.95 -11.24
CA THR A 30 -18.16 -15.99 -12.50
C THR A 30 -18.08 -14.64 -13.21
N ALA A 31 -18.20 -14.66 -14.53
CA ALA A 31 -18.09 -13.50 -15.40
C ALA A 31 -19.44 -13.12 -16.02
N ALA A 32 -19.68 -11.81 -16.19
CA ALA A 32 -20.58 -11.23 -17.17
C ALA A 32 -20.15 -9.77 -17.41
N ALA A 33 -20.06 -9.36 -18.67
CA ALA A 33 -19.59 -8.03 -19.06
C ALA A 33 -20.76 -7.09 -19.43
N SER A 34 -20.52 -5.78 -19.34
CA SER A 34 -21.32 -4.77 -20.03
C SER A 34 -20.40 -3.64 -20.48
N THR A 35 -20.50 -3.29 -21.77
CA THR A 35 -19.58 -2.38 -22.45
C THR A 35 -20.08 -0.95 -22.45
N ALA A 36 -19.21 0.00 -22.10
CA ALA A 36 -19.37 1.42 -22.40
C ALA A 36 -17.98 2.02 -22.63
N PRO A 37 -17.72 2.73 -23.75
CA PRO A 37 -16.39 3.21 -24.06
C PRO A 37 -16.07 4.46 -23.24
N MET A 38 -15.07 4.39 -22.36
CA MET A 38 -14.43 5.57 -21.77
C MET A 38 -13.01 5.70 -22.33
N THR A 39 -12.77 6.75 -23.10
CA THR A 39 -11.46 7.07 -23.68
C THR A 39 -10.70 8.07 -22.83
N ARG A 40 -9.37 7.86 -22.75
CA ARG A 40 -8.30 8.69 -22.13
C ARG A 40 -7.98 8.44 -20.65
N ASP A 41 -6.87 7.71 -20.49
CA ASP A 41 -5.74 7.91 -19.55
C ASP A 41 -6.00 7.76 -18.02
N VAL A 42 -5.61 6.61 -17.44
CA VAL A 42 -6.13 6.07 -16.15
C VAL A 42 -5.12 5.18 -15.34
N MET A 43 -3.99 5.71 -14.79
CA MET A 43 -2.81 4.96 -14.25
C MET A 43 -2.15 5.35 -12.84
N CYS A 44 -2.86 5.45 -11.70
CA CYS A 44 -2.41 5.85 -10.32
C CYS A 44 -1.68 4.72 -9.57
N LEU A 45 -1.29 4.99 -8.31
CA LEU A 45 -0.47 4.21 -7.36
C LEU A 45 1.04 4.49 -7.44
N CYS A 46 1.59 5.02 -8.54
CA CYS A 46 3.01 5.42 -8.62
C CYS A 46 3.23 6.89 -8.20
N ALA A 47 4.35 7.17 -7.52
CA ALA A 47 4.75 8.52 -7.14
C ALA A 47 5.08 9.42 -8.33
N ASP A 48 5.90 8.85 -9.21
CA ASP A 48 6.65 9.49 -10.29
C ASP A 48 7.32 8.38 -11.10
N LYS A 49 7.33 8.47 -12.43
CA LYS A 49 7.99 7.50 -13.31
C LYS A 49 9.51 7.46 -13.09
N ASP A 50 10.10 8.59 -12.72
CA ASP A 50 11.53 8.72 -12.45
C ASP A 50 11.97 7.97 -11.18
N ARG A 51 11.03 7.48 -10.36
CA ARG A 51 11.31 6.64 -9.17
C ARG A 51 11.21 5.14 -9.42
N LEU A 52 10.73 4.71 -10.58
CA LEU A 52 10.65 3.28 -10.91
C LEU A 52 12.04 2.66 -11.11
N TRP A 53 12.16 1.36 -10.89
CA TRP A 53 13.40 0.65 -11.17
C TRP A 53 13.57 0.42 -12.67
N GLY A 54 14.67 0.93 -13.22
CA GLY A 54 15.01 0.75 -14.65
C GLY A 54 15.63 -0.61 -14.99
N GLN A 55 15.97 -1.43 -13.99
CA GLN A 55 16.61 -2.72 -14.17
C GLN A 55 15.69 -3.87 -13.67
N PRO A 56 15.81 -5.10 -14.23
CA PRO A 56 14.91 -6.22 -13.92
C PRO A 56 15.18 -6.88 -12.56
N GLU A 57 16.15 -6.41 -11.79
CA GLU A 57 16.59 -7.04 -10.55
C GLU A 57 16.96 -5.98 -9.50
N VAL A 58 16.37 -6.10 -8.32
CA VAL A 58 16.64 -5.22 -7.18
C VAL A 58 17.23 -6.09 -6.07
N THR A 59 18.45 -5.78 -5.62
CA THR A 59 19.08 -6.53 -4.54
C THR A 59 18.51 -6.11 -3.19
N VAL A 60 18.19 -7.08 -2.35
CA VAL A 60 17.64 -6.88 -1.01
C VAL A 60 18.57 -7.54 0.01
N ALA A 61 18.82 -6.88 1.13
CA ALA A 61 19.54 -7.47 2.25
C ALA A 61 19.00 -6.95 3.58
N PHE A 62 19.18 -7.76 4.62
CA PHE A 62 18.91 -7.37 6.00
C PHE A 62 20.16 -6.73 6.62
N LEU A 63 20.00 -5.61 7.32
CA LEU A 63 21.10 -4.88 7.97
C LEU A 63 21.35 -5.35 9.40
N ASP A 64 20.28 -5.61 10.13
CA ASP A 64 20.32 -5.97 11.54
C ASP A 64 20.22 -7.51 11.69
N GLU A 65 20.89 -8.06 12.71
CA GLU A 65 20.46 -9.33 13.30
C GLU A 65 19.05 -9.11 13.87
N PHE A 66 18.06 -9.88 13.42
CA PHE A 66 16.74 -9.82 14.02
C PHE A 66 16.83 -10.43 15.43
N PRO A 67 15.95 -10.02 16.37
CA PRO A 67 16.08 -10.49 17.74
C PRO A 67 16.01 -12.03 17.86
N ASN A 68 17.11 -12.63 18.34
CA ASN A 68 17.44 -14.07 18.46
C ASN A 68 16.49 -14.94 19.31
N ASP A 69 15.22 -14.56 19.46
CA ASP A 69 14.21 -15.23 20.30
C ASP A 69 12.91 -15.53 19.51
N ILE A 70 12.78 -15.02 18.27
CA ILE A 70 11.91 -15.62 17.24
C ILE A 70 12.77 -16.64 16.48
N VAL A 71 12.17 -17.59 15.77
CA VAL A 71 12.87 -18.24 14.65
C VAL A 71 13.09 -17.18 13.56
N GLU A 72 14.21 -16.46 13.67
CA GLU A 72 14.60 -15.33 12.79
C GLU A 72 14.53 -15.71 11.30
N GLU A 73 14.89 -16.95 11.00
CA GLU A 73 14.81 -17.56 9.68
C GLU A 73 13.38 -17.57 9.12
N ASP A 74 12.37 -17.96 9.92
CA ASP A 74 10.97 -18.00 9.50
C ASP A 74 10.45 -16.59 9.15
N VAL A 75 10.83 -15.56 9.93
CA VAL A 75 10.43 -14.17 9.67
C VAL A 75 11.08 -13.63 8.40
N LYS A 76 12.37 -13.91 8.17
CA LYS A 76 13.07 -13.50 6.93
C LYS A 76 12.47 -14.19 5.71
N GLN A 77 12.19 -15.50 5.79
CA GLN A 77 11.53 -16.27 4.73
C GLN A 77 10.11 -15.75 4.45
N MET A 78 9.33 -15.38 5.48
CA MET A 78 8.04 -14.71 5.28
C MET A 78 8.20 -13.38 4.54
N ILE A 79 9.12 -12.52 4.99
CA ILE A 79 9.39 -11.21 4.35
C ILE A 79 9.81 -11.39 2.88
N GLU A 80 10.65 -12.38 2.57
CA GLU A 80 11.06 -12.73 1.20
C GLU A 80 9.87 -13.24 0.36
N ALA A 81 9.04 -14.14 0.89
CA ALA A 81 7.83 -14.60 0.21
C ALA A 81 6.84 -13.45 -0.09
N ILE A 82 6.65 -12.53 0.85
CA ILE A 82 5.80 -11.34 0.71
C ILE A 82 6.38 -10.38 -0.34
N ALA A 83 7.70 -10.19 -0.38
CA ALA A 83 8.37 -9.43 -1.44
C ALA A 83 8.11 -10.06 -2.81
N HIS A 84 8.15 -11.40 -2.90
CA HIS A 84 7.92 -12.12 -4.13
C HIS A 84 6.46 -12.06 -4.62
N GLU A 85 5.46 -11.97 -3.74
CA GLU A 85 4.05 -11.76 -4.14
C GLU A 85 3.84 -10.53 -5.03
N TRP A 86 4.60 -9.45 -4.80
CA TRP A 86 4.56 -8.27 -5.65
C TRP A 86 5.16 -8.49 -7.04
N THR A 87 6.18 -9.35 -7.13
CA THR A 87 6.98 -9.51 -8.36
C THR A 87 6.53 -10.67 -9.24
N ASP A 88 5.61 -11.52 -8.76
CA ASP A 88 5.00 -12.60 -9.54
C ASP A 88 4.48 -12.10 -10.89
N GLY A 89 4.83 -12.80 -11.97
CA GLY A 89 4.41 -12.48 -13.34
C GLY A 89 4.83 -11.09 -13.84
N THR A 90 5.86 -10.47 -13.27
CA THR A 90 6.48 -9.23 -13.74
C THR A 90 7.89 -9.48 -14.29
N ARG A 91 8.52 -8.49 -14.95
CA ARG A 91 9.95 -8.55 -15.34
C ARG A 91 10.92 -8.14 -14.23
N ILE A 92 10.42 -7.52 -13.16
CA ILE A 92 11.25 -7.14 -12.02
C ILE A 92 11.25 -8.28 -11.00
N ARG A 93 12.38 -8.50 -10.33
CA ARG A 93 12.45 -9.41 -9.18
C ARG A 93 13.28 -8.81 -8.06
N PHE A 94 12.89 -9.12 -6.84
CA PHE A 94 13.82 -9.01 -5.71
C PHE A 94 14.81 -10.18 -5.75
N ARG A 95 16.06 -9.92 -5.39
CA ARG A 95 17.05 -10.96 -5.09
C ARG A 95 17.63 -10.67 -3.71
N PHE A 96 17.31 -11.52 -2.75
CA PHE A 96 17.93 -11.47 -1.43
C PHE A 96 19.40 -11.88 -1.52
N ILE A 97 20.27 -11.11 -0.89
CA ILE A 97 21.73 -11.31 -0.88
C ILE A 97 22.28 -11.14 0.54
N ALA A 98 23.40 -11.81 0.83
CA ALA A 98 24.00 -11.81 2.16
C ALA A 98 24.77 -10.52 2.51
N ASP A 99 25.24 -9.75 1.53
CA ASP A 99 26.02 -8.53 1.77
C ASP A 99 25.15 -7.27 1.62
N PRO A 100 24.77 -6.60 2.73
CA PRO A 100 24.01 -5.36 2.66
C PRO A 100 24.82 -4.17 2.16
N ALA A 101 26.16 -4.23 2.07
CA ALA A 101 26.95 -3.12 1.55
C ALA A 101 26.72 -2.87 0.05
N VAL A 102 26.25 -3.89 -0.69
CA VAL A 102 25.98 -3.84 -2.14
C VAL A 102 24.49 -4.04 -2.49
N ALA A 103 23.60 -4.01 -1.48
CA ALA A 103 22.16 -4.14 -1.69
C ALA A 103 21.50 -2.79 -2.02
N ASP A 104 20.64 -2.78 -3.05
CA ASP A 104 19.77 -1.65 -3.40
C ASP A 104 18.83 -1.32 -2.24
N ILE A 105 18.13 -2.34 -1.71
CA ILE A 105 17.24 -2.26 -0.56
C ILE A 105 17.93 -2.87 0.67
N ARG A 106 17.94 -2.13 1.77
CA ARG A 106 18.59 -2.50 3.03
C ARG A 106 17.58 -2.36 4.17
N ILE A 107 17.18 -3.51 4.72
CA ILE A 107 16.07 -3.65 5.68
C ILE A 107 16.62 -3.65 7.11
N SER A 108 16.18 -2.71 7.94
CA SER A 108 16.37 -2.73 9.40
C SER A 108 15.11 -3.16 10.16
N ASN A 109 15.26 -3.56 11.42
CA ASN A 109 14.14 -3.76 12.37
C ASN A 109 14.38 -2.91 13.63
N LYS A 110 14.08 -1.61 13.52
CA LYS A 110 14.27 -0.61 14.57
C LYS A 110 12.91 -0.08 15.03
N PRO A 111 12.72 0.21 16.34
CA PRO A 111 11.52 0.86 16.82
C PRO A 111 11.40 2.30 16.29
N GLY A 112 10.18 2.72 15.97
CA GLY A 112 9.89 4.07 15.47
C GLY A 112 9.01 4.14 14.23
N GLY A 113 8.33 3.05 13.87
CA GLY A 113 7.49 2.93 12.69
C GLY A 113 8.18 2.22 11.51
N SER A 114 7.38 1.56 10.68
CA SER A 114 7.85 1.01 9.41
C SER A 114 7.95 2.13 8.37
N TYR A 115 8.90 2.02 7.45
CA TYR A 115 9.07 2.98 6.36
C TYR A 115 9.91 2.41 5.23
N SER A 116 9.83 3.04 4.06
CA SER A 116 10.61 2.65 2.89
C SER A 116 10.91 3.86 2.00
N ARG A 117 12.06 3.82 1.31
CA ARG A 117 12.40 4.77 0.26
C ARG A 117 11.64 4.41 -1.00
N VAL A 118 10.95 5.40 -1.57
CA VAL A 118 10.09 5.19 -2.75
C VAL A 118 10.94 4.80 -3.97
N GLY A 119 10.86 3.53 -4.35
CA GLY A 119 11.52 2.97 -5.53
C GLY A 119 13.04 3.16 -5.54
N ASN A 120 13.57 3.58 -6.69
CA ASN A 120 14.99 3.78 -6.92
C ASN A 120 15.64 4.86 -6.01
N ALA A 121 14.84 5.63 -5.26
CA ALA A 121 15.32 6.55 -4.22
C ALA A 121 16.17 5.85 -3.14
N ALA A 122 16.02 4.53 -2.99
CA ALA A 122 16.89 3.70 -2.16
C ALA A 122 18.39 3.85 -2.49
N ARG A 123 18.74 4.12 -3.76
CA ARG A 123 20.12 4.36 -4.23
C ARG A 123 20.72 5.70 -3.79
N LEU A 124 19.89 6.65 -3.35
CA LEU A 124 20.36 7.95 -2.85
C LEU A 124 20.77 7.89 -1.37
N ALA A 125 20.40 6.81 -0.67
CA ALA A 125 20.77 6.62 0.73
C ALA A 125 22.29 6.40 0.88
N ARG A 126 22.85 6.92 1.98
CA ARG A 126 24.26 6.70 2.35
C ARG A 126 24.57 5.20 2.46
N ALA A 127 25.76 4.79 2.02
CA ALA A 127 26.26 3.43 2.20
C ALA A 127 26.11 2.96 3.66
N GLY A 128 25.53 1.78 3.86
CA GLY A 128 25.24 1.19 5.16
C GLY A 128 24.09 1.82 5.97
N ALA A 129 23.39 2.84 5.47
CA ALA A 129 22.14 3.30 6.06
C ALA A 129 20.96 2.48 5.52
N GLU A 130 19.93 2.25 6.33
CA GLU A 130 18.68 1.62 5.89
C GLU A 130 18.00 2.37 4.74
N THR A 131 17.31 1.61 3.90
CA THR A 131 16.37 2.14 2.90
C THR A 131 14.94 1.68 3.17
N MET A 132 14.78 0.70 4.05
CA MET A 132 13.51 0.18 4.54
C MET A 132 13.69 -0.16 6.03
N ASN A 133 12.70 0.16 6.85
CA ASN A 133 12.61 -0.30 8.23
C ASN A 133 11.28 -1.03 8.39
N LEU A 134 11.32 -2.19 9.03
CA LEU A 134 10.14 -2.96 9.42
C LEU A 134 10.13 -3.03 10.94
N ASP A 135 9.38 -2.13 11.58
CA ASP A 135 9.23 -2.10 13.04
C ASP A 135 8.35 -3.29 13.47
N LEU A 136 9.00 -4.43 13.70
CA LEU A 136 8.37 -5.71 13.99
C LEU A 136 8.69 -6.12 15.43
N PRO A 137 7.73 -5.97 16.37
CA PRO A 137 7.93 -6.41 17.75
C PRO A 137 8.09 -7.94 17.81
N ARG A 138 8.66 -8.43 18.92
CA ARG A 138 9.02 -9.86 19.11
C ARG A 138 7.85 -10.83 18.97
N ASP A 139 6.63 -10.36 19.20
CA ASP A 139 5.36 -11.09 19.13
C ASP A 139 4.52 -10.70 17.89
N ALA A 140 5.14 -10.09 16.87
CA ALA A 140 4.46 -9.69 15.65
C ALA A 140 3.75 -10.88 14.98
N SER A 141 2.41 -10.83 14.96
CA SER A 141 1.61 -11.85 14.29
C SER A 141 1.93 -11.92 12.79
N ALA A 142 1.73 -13.10 12.19
CA ALA A 142 1.92 -13.28 10.74
C ALA A 142 1.17 -12.23 9.90
N ARG A 143 -0.01 -11.79 10.36
CA ARG A 143 -0.79 -10.69 9.75
C ARG A 143 -0.08 -9.33 9.85
N LYS A 144 0.55 -9.02 10.99
CA LYS A 144 1.34 -7.78 11.20
C LYS A 144 2.58 -7.78 10.30
N ILE A 145 3.27 -8.91 10.17
CA ILE A 145 4.41 -9.09 9.24
C ILE A 145 3.95 -8.90 7.79
N GLN A 146 2.88 -9.60 7.37
CA GLN A 146 2.32 -9.49 6.01
C GLN A 146 1.93 -8.04 5.66
N ARG A 147 1.23 -7.35 6.58
CA ARG A 147 0.84 -5.94 6.44
C ARG A 147 2.07 -5.05 6.24
N LYS A 148 3.00 -5.04 7.20
CA LYS A 148 4.16 -4.14 7.20
C LYS A 148 5.07 -4.40 6.02
N ALA A 149 5.56 -5.65 5.85
CA ALA A 149 6.44 -5.99 4.74
C ALA A 149 5.76 -5.77 3.37
N GLY A 150 4.50 -6.20 3.21
CA GLY A 150 3.76 -6.02 1.96
C GLY A 150 3.57 -4.55 1.60
N HIS A 151 3.30 -3.69 2.56
CA HIS A 151 3.21 -2.24 2.34
C HIS A 151 4.57 -1.63 1.96
N GLU A 152 5.63 -1.91 2.74
CA GLU A 152 6.95 -1.32 2.50
C GLU A 152 7.59 -1.79 1.18
N PHE A 153 7.32 -3.03 0.74
CA PHE A 153 7.76 -3.49 -0.58
C PHE A 153 6.99 -2.81 -1.72
N GLY A 154 5.73 -2.41 -1.49
CA GLY A 154 5.01 -1.57 -2.44
C GLY A 154 5.70 -0.20 -2.61
N HIS A 155 6.05 0.46 -1.51
CA HIS A 155 6.89 1.66 -1.54
C HIS A 155 8.25 1.41 -2.21
N ALA A 156 8.90 0.30 -1.90
CA ALA A 156 10.18 -0.07 -2.50
C ALA A 156 10.08 -0.34 -4.02
N LEU A 157 8.88 -0.56 -4.58
CA LEU A 157 8.63 -0.64 -6.02
C LEU A 157 8.25 0.71 -6.66
N GLY A 158 8.20 1.79 -5.88
CA GLY A 158 7.83 3.13 -6.34
C GLY A 158 6.34 3.45 -6.16
N PHE A 159 5.58 2.60 -5.47
CA PHE A 159 4.18 2.90 -5.14
C PHE A 159 4.05 3.85 -3.96
N ILE A 160 2.93 4.55 -3.90
CA ILE A 160 2.61 5.54 -2.87
C ILE A 160 1.24 5.28 -2.29
N HIS A 161 1.03 5.94 -1.16
CA HIS A 161 -0.20 5.94 -0.40
C HIS A 161 -1.46 6.17 -1.24
N GLU A 162 -2.40 5.25 -1.14
CA GLU A 162 -3.62 5.29 -1.95
C GLU A 162 -4.56 6.45 -1.54
N GLN A 163 -4.50 6.91 -0.29
CA GLN A 163 -5.14 8.18 0.10
C GLN A 163 -4.47 9.43 -0.49
N SER A 164 -3.22 9.34 -0.98
CA SER A 164 -2.53 10.45 -1.66
C SER A 164 -2.83 10.48 -3.17
N SER A 165 -3.52 9.46 -3.70
CA SER A 165 -3.98 9.35 -5.08
C SER A 165 -4.91 10.50 -5.49
N ALA A 166 -4.74 11.00 -6.71
CA ALA A 166 -5.66 11.97 -7.31
C ALA A 166 -7.05 11.37 -7.61
N ALA A 167 -7.18 10.04 -7.62
CA ALA A 167 -8.44 9.33 -7.83
C ALA A 167 -9.21 9.05 -6.53
N TYR A 168 -8.62 9.33 -5.36
CA TYR A 168 -9.25 9.13 -4.07
C TYR A 168 -10.52 9.99 -3.95
N PRO A 169 -11.70 9.39 -3.67
CA PRO A 169 -12.98 10.05 -3.89
C PRO A 169 -13.40 11.00 -2.76
N PHE A 170 -12.78 10.91 -1.59
CA PHE A 170 -13.20 11.64 -0.39
C PHE A 170 -12.32 12.87 -0.11
N ARG A 171 -12.89 13.85 0.57
CA ARG A 171 -12.19 15.05 1.06
C ARG A 171 -11.93 14.91 2.55
N PHE A 172 -10.68 15.18 2.95
CA PHE A 172 -10.33 15.27 4.36
C PHE A 172 -10.91 16.56 4.96
N ASP A 173 -11.50 16.44 6.14
CA ASP A 173 -11.73 17.56 7.04
C ASP A 173 -10.38 17.90 7.67
N GLU A 174 -9.70 18.92 7.13
CA GLU A 174 -8.33 19.29 7.53
C GLU A 174 -8.22 19.54 9.04
N GLN A 175 -9.20 20.22 9.64
CA GLN A 175 -9.17 20.51 11.07
C GLN A 175 -9.31 19.25 11.92
N LYS A 176 -10.23 18.34 11.57
CA LYS A 176 -10.38 17.06 12.28
C LYS A 176 -9.20 16.12 12.04
N THR A 177 -8.65 16.11 10.83
CA THR A 177 -7.46 15.32 10.49
C THR A 177 -6.27 15.77 11.35
N LEU A 178 -6.00 17.09 11.41
CA LEU A 178 -4.94 17.62 12.27
C LEU A 178 -5.19 17.31 13.75
N ALA A 179 -6.41 17.48 14.25
CA ALA A 179 -6.76 17.17 15.64
C ALA A 179 -6.61 15.68 15.98
N HIS A 180 -7.03 14.78 15.09
CA HIS A 180 -6.93 13.33 15.25
C HIS A 180 -5.47 12.89 15.39
N TYR A 181 -4.62 13.23 14.42
CA TYR A 181 -3.22 12.83 14.45
C TYR A 181 -2.40 13.58 15.52
N ALA A 182 -2.77 14.80 15.89
CA ALA A 182 -2.15 15.50 17.03
C ALA A 182 -2.45 14.80 18.37
N ALA A 183 -3.65 14.23 18.55
CA ALA A 183 -3.98 13.42 19.73
C ALA A 183 -3.15 12.13 19.82
N MET A 184 -2.62 11.65 18.69
CA MET A 184 -1.70 10.52 18.59
C MET A 184 -0.21 10.93 18.67
N GLY A 185 0.08 12.22 18.89
CA GLY A 185 1.44 12.75 19.06
C GLY A 185 2.15 13.19 17.77
N TYR A 186 1.50 13.17 16.60
CA TYR A 186 2.12 13.59 15.33
C TYR A 186 2.11 15.12 15.18
N ALA A 187 3.24 15.67 14.73
CA ALA A 187 3.37 17.09 14.42
C ALA A 187 2.56 17.48 13.16
N GLU A 188 1.96 18.67 13.15
CA GLU A 188 1.16 19.18 12.02
C GLU A 188 1.89 19.06 10.66
N GLY A 189 3.19 19.39 10.61
CA GLY A 189 3.99 19.28 9.39
C GLY A 189 4.13 17.84 8.88
N TRP A 190 4.09 16.83 9.75
CA TRP A 190 4.05 15.42 9.37
C TRP A 190 2.67 15.07 8.79
N VAL A 191 1.58 15.46 9.46
CA VAL A 191 0.20 15.18 9.01
C VAL A 191 -0.09 15.81 7.65
N ARG A 192 0.37 17.06 7.45
CA ARG A 192 0.27 17.76 6.17
C ARG A 192 1.00 17.05 5.04
N ASN A 193 2.16 16.45 5.31
CA ASN A 193 2.98 15.80 4.30
C ASN A 193 2.57 14.36 3.97
N ASN A 194 2.07 13.59 4.94
CA ASN A 194 1.83 12.15 4.78
C ASN A 194 0.34 11.75 4.71
N ILE A 195 -0.57 12.62 5.19
CA ILE A 195 -2.03 12.37 5.15
C ILE A 195 -2.73 13.30 4.15
N LEU A 196 -2.51 14.61 4.26
CA LEU A 196 -3.27 15.62 3.49
C LEU A 196 -2.69 15.88 2.10
N LYS A 197 -1.41 15.57 1.87
CA LYS A 197 -0.71 15.84 0.60
C LYS A 197 -1.20 14.93 -0.52
N ARG A 198 -1.94 15.50 -1.46
CA ARG A 198 -2.29 14.82 -2.72
C ARG A 198 -1.16 14.91 -3.73
N ILE A 199 -0.94 13.85 -4.50
CA ILE A 199 -0.07 13.90 -5.67
C ILE A 199 -0.80 14.63 -6.80
N LYS A 200 -0.10 15.51 -7.51
CA LYS A 200 -0.66 16.19 -8.68
C LYS A 200 -0.89 15.16 -9.79
N ALA A 201 -2.05 15.20 -10.43
CA ALA A 201 -2.43 14.26 -11.51
C ALA A 201 -1.45 14.22 -12.70
N GLN A 202 -0.55 15.21 -12.85
CA GLN A 202 0.53 15.20 -13.84
C GLN A 202 1.70 14.26 -13.51
N TYR A 203 1.76 13.71 -12.28
CA TYR A 203 2.79 12.77 -11.82
C TYR A 203 2.21 11.41 -11.42
N ALA A 204 0.95 11.39 -10.95
CA ALA A 204 0.20 10.17 -10.66
C ALA A 204 -0.67 9.82 -11.88
N ASP A 205 -0.39 8.71 -12.53
CA ASP A 205 -0.72 8.54 -13.96
C ASP A 205 -2.25 8.21 -14.18
N ALA A 206 -3.17 8.16 -13.17
CA ALA A 206 -4.65 8.33 -13.31
C ALA A 206 -5.74 7.24 -12.85
N SER A 207 -5.49 6.18 -12.08
CA SER A 207 -6.23 4.85 -12.09
C SER A 207 -7.40 4.67 -11.09
N PRO A 208 -8.14 3.52 -11.07
CA PRO A 208 -9.31 3.37 -10.20
C PRO A 208 -8.95 3.24 -8.72
N TYR A 209 -9.44 4.18 -7.91
CA TYR A 209 -9.30 4.13 -6.45
C TYR A 209 -9.75 2.78 -5.86
N ASP A 210 -8.85 2.16 -5.09
CA ASP A 210 -9.03 0.88 -4.42
C ASP A 210 -8.90 0.97 -2.89
N CYS A 211 -10.06 0.96 -2.22
CA CYS A 211 -10.16 0.86 -0.75
C CYS A 211 -9.71 -0.49 -0.18
N LEU A 212 -9.29 -1.46 -1.02
CA LEU A 212 -8.66 -2.71 -0.60
C LEU A 212 -7.16 -2.77 -0.88
N SER A 213 -6.55 -1.73 -1.44
CA SER A 213 -5.11 -1.71 -1.71
C SER A 213 -4.32 -1.87 -0.41
N ILE A 214 -3.26 -2.67 -0.44
CA ILE A 214 -2.30 -2.73 0.66
C ILE A 214 -1.65 -1.36 0.90
N MET A 215 -1.57 -0.50 -0.11
CA MET A 215 -1.03 0.86 -0.03
C MET A 215 -1.97 1.89 0.62
N HIS A 216 -3.15 1.49 1.10
CA HIS A 216 -4.04 2.40 1.83
C HIS A 216 -3.70 2.45 3.33
N TYR A 217 -3.68 3.65 3.93
CA TYR A 217 -3.68 3.81 5.39
C TYR A 217 -5.04 3.51 6.01
N PRO A 218 -5.10 3.12 7.30
CA PRO A 218 -6.35 3.20 8.05
C PRO A 218 -6.78 4.68 8.15
N ILE A 219 -8.00 5.00 7.69
CA ILE A 219 -8.56 6.35 7.71
C ILE A 219 -9.96 6.27 8.34
N PRO A 220 -10.17 6.86 9.53
CA PRO A 220 -11.48 6.86 10.18
C PRO A 220 -12.45 7.83 9.49
N LYS A 221 -13.74 7.49 9.45
CA LYS A 221 -14.77 8.29 8.78
C LYS A 221 -14.94 9.69 9.38
N GLU A 222 -14.58 9.88 10.65
CA GLU A 222 -14.68 11.15 11.34
C GLU A 222 -13.82 12.25 10.69
N ILE A 223 -12.75 11.89 9.97
CA ILE A 223 -11.81 12.86 9.37
C ILE A 223 -12.01 13.08 7.87
N HIS A 224 -13.04 12.50 7.23
CA HIS A 224 -13.35 12.70 5.82
C HIS A 224 -14.85 12.68 5.49
N ASP A 225 -15.24 13.10 4.27
CA ASP A 225 -16.64 13.08 3.80
C ASP A 225 -17.17 11.71 3.32
N GLY A 226 -16.36 10.65 3.41
CA GLY A 226 -16.79 9.26 3.22
C GLY A 226 -17.63 8.72 4.39
N ALA A 227 -18.53 7.78 4.11
CA ALA A 227 -19.54 7.29 5.07
C ALA A 227 -19.09 6.14 5.99
N GLU A 228 -18.00 5.46 5.63
CA GLU A 228 -17.47 4.27 6.32
C GLU A 228 -15.97 4.44 6.53
N ASP A 229 -15.42 3.75 7.53
CA ASP A 229 -13.99 3.75 7.84
C ASP A 229 -13.22 2.99 6.73
N VAL A 230 -12.05 3.49 6.33
CA VAL A 230 -11.14 2.71 5.46
C VAL A 230 -10.16 1.97 6.35
N HIS A 231 -10.16 0.63 6.26
CA HIS A 231 -9.32 -0.23 7.10
C HIS A 231 -8.03 -0.64 6.39
N ALA A 232 -6.95 -0.80 7.17
CA ALA A 232 -5.70 -1.37 6.70
C ALA A 232 -5.89 -2.81 6.17
N ARG A 233 -5.19 -3.15 5.07
CA ARG A 233 -5.23 -4.47 4.44
C ARG A 233 -3.87 -5.14 4.55
N ALA A 234 -3.86 -6.44 4.87
CA ALA A 234 -2.64 -7.23 4.98
C ALA A 234 -2.25 -7.93 3.68
N GLN A 235 -3.17 -8.12 2.74
CA GLN A 235 -2.91 -8.81 1.47
C GLN A 235 -2.95 -7.80 0.31
N LEU A 236 -2.11 -8.04 -0.70
CA LEU A 236 -2.17 -7.32 -1.98
C LEU A 236 -3.54 -7.55 -2.62
N SER A 237 -4.21 -6.47 -3.02
CA SER A 237 -5.48 -6.52 -3.72
C SER A 237 -5.32 -7.04 -5.16
N VAL A 238 -6.45 -7.34 -5.82
CA VAL A 238 -6.46 -7.62 -7.27
C VAL A 238 -5.94 -6.42 -8.06
N VAL A 239 -6.23 -5.19 -7.61
CA VAL A 239 -5.72 -3.98 -8.26
C VAL A 239 -4.22 -3.86 -8.06
N ASP A 240 -3.69 -4.06 -6.84
CA ASP A 240 -2.24 -4.02 -6.58
C ASP A 240 -1.46 -4.99 -7.50
N LYS A 241 -1.93 -6.24 -7.60
CA LYS A 241 -1.30 -7.31 -8.42
C LYS A 241 -1.39 -7.04 -9.93
N LEU A 242 -2.51 -6.50 -10.39
CA LEU A 242 -2.67 -6.06 -11.78
C LEU A 242 -1.79 -4.83 -12.07
N TRP A 243 -1.65 -3.94 -11.09
CA TRP A 243 -0.96 -2.68 -11.24
C TRP A 243 0.55 -2.83 -11.36
N VAL A 244 1.16 -3.63 -10.49
CA VAL A 244 2.59 -3.96 -10.58
C VAL A 244 2.94 -4.68 -11.89
N LYS A 245 2.02 -5.51 -12.42
CA LYS A 245 2.14 -6.13 -13.75
C LYS A 245 2.04 -5.11 -14.89
N ALA A 246 1.23 -4.06 -14.77
CA ALA A 246 1.18 -2.99 -15.79
C ALA A 246 2.45 -2.11 -15.81
N VAL A 247 3.04 -1.87 -14.63
CA VAL A 247 4.24 -1.05 -14.47
C VAL A 247 5.52 -1.80 -14.85
N TYR A 248 5.63 -3.08 -14.47
CA TYR A 248 6.86 -3.88 -14.63
C TYR A 248 6.72 -5.09 -15.60
N GLY A 249 5.59 -5.31 -16.26
CA GLY A 249 5.36 -6.43 -17.19
C GLY A 249 5.99 -6.27 -18.59
N GLU A 250 5.96 -7.33 -19.42
CA GLU A 250 6.60 -7.35 -20.76
C GLU A 250 5.90 -6.49 -21.82
N VAL A 251 4.58 -6.30 -21.68
CA VAL A 251 3.76 -5.47 -22.56
C VAL A 251 2.86 -4.64 -21.66
N SER A 252 2.62 -3.38 -21.99
CA SER A 252 1.61 -2.55 -21.32
C SER A 252 0.30 -2.52 -22.12
N PRO A 253 -0.60 -3.51 -21.99
CA PRO A 253 -1.99 -3.34 -22.40
C PRO A 253 -2.69 -2.50 -21.32
N VAL A 254 -2.34 -1.22 -21.27
CA VAL A 254 -2.92 -0.18 -20.39
C VAL A 254 -4.45 -0.34 -20.29
N ALA A 255 -5.08 -0.63 -21.43
CA ALA A 255 -6.51 -0.87 -21.56
C ALA A 255 -7.05 -2.17 -20.92
N SER A 256 -6.34 -3.30 -20.97
CA SER A 256 -6.89 -4.57 -20.44
C SER A 256 -6.77 -4.67 -18.92
N VAL A 257 -5.66 -4.15 -18.37
CA VAL A 257 -5.43 -4.08 -16.92
C VAL A 257 -6.44 -3.14 -16.27
N THR A 258 -6.64 -1.94 -16.83
CA THR A 258 -7.64 -0.98 -16.32
C THR A 258 -9.05 -1.55 -16.38
N ASP A 259 -9.40 -2.31 -17.42
CA ASP A 259 -10.70 -2.96 -17.52
C ASP A 259 -10.96 -3.98 -16.41
N GLU A 260 -9.94 -4.77 -16.04
CA GLU A 260 -10.06 -5.78 -14.99
C GLU A 260 -10.03 -5.16 -13.58
N ALA A 261 -9.14 -4.20 -13.34
CA ALA A 261 -9.12 -3.41 -12.11
C ALA A 261 -10.44 -2.64 -11.91
N ASN A 262 -11.02 -2.07 -12.98
CA ASN A 262 -12.34 -1.43 -12.93
C ASN A 262 -13.46 -2.44 -12.60
N ARG A 263 -13.41 -3.67 -13.12
CA ARG A 263 -14.36 -4.73 -12.75
C ARG A 263 -14.23 -5.12 -11.28
N ALA A 264 -13.00 -5.27 -10.77
CA ALA A 264 -12.72 -5.55 -9.36
C ALA A 264 -13.23 -4.42 -8.44
N ALA A 265 -12.80 -3.18 -8.67
CA ALA A 265 -13.21 -2.01 -7.88
C ALA A 265 -14.73 -1.77 -7.91
N ARG A 266 -15.40 -2.01 -9.05
CA ARG A 266 -16.87 -1.94 -9.13
C ARG A 266 -17.55 -3.02 -8.30
N ARG A 267 -17.04 -4.26 -8.29
CA ARG A 267 -17.56 -5.37 -7.45
C ARG A 267 -17.44 -5.05 -5.96
N VAL A 268 -16.29 -4.54 -5.53
CA VAL A 268 -16.07 -4.09 -4.15
C VAL A 268 -17.06 -2.99 -3.75
N ARG A 269 -17.22 -1.94 -4.57
CA ARG A 269 -18.19 -0.85 -4.31
C ARG A 269 -19.64 -1.34 -4.27
N LEU A 270 -19.99 -2.36 -5.04
CA LEU A 270 -21.32 -3.01 -5.02
C LEU A 270 -21.52 -3.82 -3.73
N MET A 271 -20.52 -4.59 -3.29
CA MET A 271 -20.56 -5.38 -2.06
C MET A 271 -20.68 -4.49 -0.81
N ILE A 272 -19.98 -3.36 -0.78
CA ILE A 272 -20.13 -2.34 0.28
C ILE A 272 -21.57 -1.82 0.29
N LYS A 273 -22.07 -1.28 -0.83
CA LYS A 273 -23.44 -0.75 -0.93
C LYS A 273 -24.56 -1.75 -0.57
N GLN A 274 -24.35 -3.05 -0.83
CA GLN A 274 -25.32 -4.09 -0.46
C GLN A 274 -25.35 -4.36 1.06
N ARG A 275 -24.29 -4.03 1.79
CA ARG A 275 -24.20 -4.15 3.25
C ARG A 275 -24.72 -2.92 3.98
N SER A 276 -24.55 -1.73 3.41
CA SER A 276 -25.11 -0.48 3.93
C SER A 276 -26.63 -0.34 3.67
N ALA A 277 -27.25 -1.26 2.93
CA ALA A 277 -28.69 -1.28 2.70
C ALA A 277 -29.44 -1.81 3.95
N PRO A 278 -30.48 -1.11 4.46
CA PRO A 278 -31.21 -1.57 5.62
C PRO A 278 -31.88 -2.92 5.34
N GLN A 279 -31.58 -3.93 6.16
CA GLN A 279 -32.28 -5.20 6.11
C GLN A 279 -33.78 -4.94 6.27
N ARG A 280 -34.57 -5.24 5.23
CA ARG A 280 -36.03 -5.29 5.35
C ARG A 280 -36.37 -6.32 6.42
N LYS A 281 -36.74 -5.85 7.61
CA LYS A 281 -37.43 -6.70 8.59
C LYS A 281 -38.68 -7.24 7.90
N GLN A 282 -38.69 -8.53 7.60
CA GLN A 282 -39.92 -9.22 7.25
C GLN A 282 -40.77 -9.22 8.53
N HIS A 283 -41.76 -8.32 8.59
CA HIS A 283 -42.91 -8.54 9.43
C HIS A 283 -43.58 -9.81 8.90
N TRP A 284 -43.60 -10.85 9.73
CA TRP A 284 -44.68 -11.81 9.65
C TRP A 284 -45.86 -11.18 10.40
N GLU A 285 -46.99 -11.06 9.73
CA GLU A 285 -48.28 -11.05 10.40
C GLU A 285 -48.72 -12.52 10.47
N ILE A 286 -49.05 -13.00 11.67
CA ILE A 286 -49.75 -14.28 11.85
C ILE A 286 -51.20 -13.88 12.13
N ASP A 287 -52.09 -14.26 11.21
CA ASP A 287 -53.53 -14.38 11.43
C ASP A 287 -53.85 -15.60 12.32
#